data_AF-A0A915IUD7-F1
#
_entry.id   AF-A0A915IUD7-F1
#
_cell.length_a   1.000
_cell.length_b   1.000
_cell.length_c   1.000
_cell.angle_alpha   90.00
_cell.angle_beta   90.00
_cell.angle_gamma   90.00
#
_symmetry.space_group_name_H-M   'P 1'
#
loop_
_entity.id
_entity.type
_entity.pdbx_description
1 polymer ?
#
loop_
_entity_poly.entity_id
_entity_poly.type
_entity_poly.pdbx_seq_one_letter_code
_entity_poly.pdbx_strand_id
1 'polypeptide(L)'
;FKESHRGISYLFGEDVVYKFCEEFKIDLVCRAHQVVHNGCEFFAKRKLLTIFSAPNYCGEFDNYGGVLMVLDNLNCRIKKLKPANRVRKSATAPSSQSNPASSS
;
A
#
# COMPACT_ATOMS: atom_id res chain seq x y z
N PHE A 1 -13.74 0.61 22.69
CA PHE A 1 -12.73 0.97 21.69
C PHE A 1 -11.37 1.04 22.35
N LYS A 2 -10.29 0.69 21.64
CA LYS A 2 -8.91 0.75 22.15
C LYS A 2 -8.19 1.93 21.49
N GLU A 3 -7.36 2.67 22.20
CA GLU A 3 -6.58 3.75 21.59
C GLU A 3 -5.60 3.24 20.53
N SER A 4 -5.40 4.02 19.48
CA SER A 4 -4.45 3.70 18.42
C SER A 4 -3.02 3.88 18.90
N HIS A 5 -2.16 2.88 18.64
CA HIS A 5 -0.72 3.00 18.87
C HIS A 5 -0.06 4.11 18.03
N ARG A 6 -0.76 4.68 17.03
CA ARG A 6 -0.30 5.84 16.25
C ARG A 6 -0.56 7.19 16.95
N GLY A 7 -1.15 7.17 18.14
CA GLY A 7 -1.45 8.37 18.93
C GLY A 7 -2.64 9.19 18.41
N ILE A 8 -3.37 8.70 17.41
CA ILE A 8 -4.52 9.38 16.81
C ILE A 8 -5.66 8.38 16.61
N SER A 9 -6.85 8.72 17.11
CA SER A 9 -8.08 7.94 17.01
C SER A 9 -8.01 6.55 17.69
N TYR A 10 -8.94 5.66 17.34
CA TYR A 10 -9.18 4.37 18.00
C TYR A 10 -9.08 3.18 17.05
N LEU A 11 -8.71 2.03 17.60
CA LEU A 11 -8.85 0.72 16.98
C LEU A 11 -10.23 0.14 17.29
N PHE A 12 -10.77 -0.61 16.34
CA PHE A 12 -12.06 -1.29 16.43
C PHE A 12 -11.94 -2.76 16.01
N GLY A 13 -12.78 -3.61 16.59
CA GLY A 13 -12.83 -5.04 16.31
C GLY A 13 -13.83 -5.40 15.20
N GLU A 14 -13.99 -6.70 14.95
CA GLU A 14 -14.94 -7.21 13.97
C GLU A 14 -16.40 -6.87 14.33
N ASP A 15 -16.72 -6.86 15.62
CA ASP A 15 -18.04 -6.53 16.17
C ASP A 15 -18.53 -5.16 15.69
N VAL A 16 -17.65 -4.16 15.71
CA VAL A 16 -17.94 -2.81 15.24
C VAL A 16 -18.17 -2.79 13.73
N VAL A 17 -17.37 -3.53 12.96
CA VAL A 17 -17.53 -3.63 11.51
C VAL A 17 -18.89 -4.27 11.17
N TYR A 18 -19.25 -5.34 11.86
CA TYR A 18 -20.53 -6.02 11.65
C TYR A 18 -21.71 -5.10 11.96
N LYS A 19 -21.69 -4.45 13.14
CA LYS A 19 -22.74 -3.50 13.53
C LYS A 19 -22.86 -2.34 12.53
N PHE A 20 -21.72 -1.78 12.10
CA PHE A 20 -21.70 -0.70 11.12
C PHE A 20 -22.31 -1.12 9.77
N CYS A 21 -21.92 -2.30 9.27
CA CYS A 21 -22.47 -2.81 8.01
C CYS A 21 -23.98 -3.04 8.09
N GLU A 22 -24.47 -3.59 9.21
CA GLU A 22 -25.90 -3.83 9.45
C GLU A 22 -26.69 -2.52 9.55
N GLU A 23 -26.21 -1.58 10.37
CA GLU A 23 -26.86 -0.29 10.62
C GLU A 23 -27.00 0.54 9.33
N PHE A 24 -25.94 0.60 8.52
CA PHE A 24 -25.93 1.37 7.28
C PHE A 24 -26.33 0.57 6.04
N LYS A 25 -26.68 -0.71 6.21
CA LYS A 25 -27.09 -1.61 5.12
C LYS A 25 -26.07 -1.67 3.97
N ILE A 26 -24.78 -1.80 4.32
CA ILE A 26 -23.69 -1.95 3.35
C ILE A 26 -23.02 -3.32 3.48
N ASP A 27 -22.45 -3.81 2.38
CA ASP A 27 -21.81 -5.12 2.33
C ASP A 27 -20.33 -5.08 2.72
N LEU A 28 -19.65 -3.97 2.43
CA LEU A 28 -18.19 -3.87 2.48
C LEU A 28 -17.71 -2.46 2.84
N VAL A 29 -16.85 -2.37 3.85
CA VAL A 29 -16.04 -1.19 4.14
C VAL A 29 -14.70 -1.29 3.40
N CYS A 30 -14.44 -0.38 2.47
CA CYS A 30 -13.13 -0.28 1.80
C CYS A 30 -12.29 0.83 2.44
N ARG A 31 -11.05 0.52 2.81
CA ARG A 31 -10.11 1.50 3.41
C ARG A 31 -8.67 1.30 2.96
N ALA A 32 -7.81 2.28 3.26
CA ALA A 32 -6.36 2.24 2.96
C ALA A 32 -5.51 2.25 4.23
N HIS A 33 -4.56 3.18 4.39
CA HIS A 33 -3.82 3.54 5.61
C HIS A 33 -2.85 2.50 6.25
N GLN A 34 -3.06 1.19 6.11
CA GLN A 34 -2.14 0.17 6.63
C GLN A 34 -1.46 -0.56 5.48
N VAL A 35 -0.12 -0.66 5.54
CA VAL A 35 0.66 -1.49 4.63
C VAL A 35 0.29 -2.95 4.87
N VAL A 36 -0.06 -3.68 3.81
CA VAL A 36 -0.39 -5.10 3.85
C VAL A 36 0.43 -5.82 2.80
N HIS A 37 0.95 -7.01 3.12
CA HIS A 37 1.96 -7.69 2.29
C HIS A 37 1.50 -7.90 0.84
N ASN A 38 0.25 -8.28 0.64
CA ASN A 38 -0.32 -8.57 -0.68
C ASN A 38 -0.93 -7.36 -1.41
N GLY A 39 -0.80 -6.15 -0.86
CA GLY A 39 -1.49 -4.95 -1.35
C GLY A 39 -2.99 -4.93 -1.08
N CYS A 40 -3.56 -6.03 -0.60
CA CYS A 40 -4.93 -6.11 -0.11
C CYS A 40 -5.05 -7.13 1.04
N GLU A 41 -5.96 -6.89 1.98
CA GLU A 41 -6.28 -7.82 3.06
C GLU A 41 -7.75 -7.68 3.49
N PHE A 42 -8.41 -8.83 3.70
CA PHE A 42 -9.78 -8.87 4.22
C PHE A 42 -9.78 -9.09 5.74
N PHE A 43 -10.73 -8.46 6.40
CA PHE A 43 -11.01 -8.58 7.84
C PHE A 43 -12.52 -8.75 8.06
N ALA A 44 -12.92 -9.18 9.26
CA ALA A 44 -14.33 -9.32 9.68
C ALA A 44 -15.18 -10.08 8.64
N LYS A 45 -14.83 -11.35 8.38
CA LYS A 45 -15.50 -12.21 7.39
C LYS A 45 -15.72 -11.52 6.03
N ARG A 46 -14.68 -10.81 5.56
CA ARG A 46 -14.65 -10.07 4.28
C ARG A 46 -15.58 -8.85 4.21
N LYS A 47 -16.08 -8.34 5.34
CA LYS A 47 -16.85 -7.09 5.41
C LYS A 47 -15.98 -5.84 5.54
N LEU A 48 -14.68 -5.99 5.74
CA LEU A 48 -13.72 -4.90 5.61
C LEU A 48 -12.57 -5.33 4.70
N LEU A 49 -12.24 -4.46 3.75
CA LEU A 49 -11.12 -4.61 2.83
C LEU A 49 -10.13 -3.46 3.00
N THR A 50 -8.90 -3.81 3.34
CA THR A 50 -7.76 -2.88 3.30
C THR A 50 -7.08 -2.99 1.94
N ILE A 51 -6.88 -1.87 1.25
CA ILE A 51 -6.10 -1.75 0.01
C ILE A 51 -4.88 -0.86 0.25
N PHE A 52 -3.71 -1.29 -0.19
CA PHE A 52 -2.49 -0.50 -0.16
C PHE A 52 -1.83 -0.50 -1.53
N SER A 53 -1.66 0.67 -2.16
CA SER A 53 -1.33 0.78 -3.59
C SER A 53 0.13 1.10 -3.89
N ALA A 54 0.96 1.37 -2.87
CA ALA A 54 2.39 1.62 -3.05
C ALA A 54 3.19 0.32 -2.86
N PRO A 55 3.62 -0.37 -3.94
CA PRO A 55 4.50 -1.52 -3.81
C PRO A 55 5.89 -1.07 -3.33
N ASN A 56 6.58 -1.96 -2.64
CA ASN A 56 7.87 -1.65 -2.01
C ASN A 56 7.83 -0.40 -1.12
N TYR A 57 6.85 -0.30 -0.21
CA TYR A 57 6.64 0.92 0.56
C TYR A 57 7.91 1.35 1.30
N CYS A 58 8.23 2.65 1.25
CA CYS A 58 9.48 3.24 1.75
C CYS A 58 10.80 2.59 1.25
N GLY A 59 10.76 1.63 0.33
CA GLY A 59 11.94 0.81 -0.01
C GLY A 59 12.33 -0.21 1.08
N GLU A 60 11.52 -0.35 2.13
CA GLU A 60 11.79 -1.19 3.29
C GLU A 60 10.85 -2.39 3.37
N PHE A 61 9.65 -2.26 2.82
CA PHE A 61 8.63 -3.29 2.84
C PHE A 61 8.63 -4.03 1.51
N ASP A 62 8.71 -5.36 1.47
CA ASP A 62 8.55 -6.13 0.21
C ASP A 62 7.07 -6.37 -0.14
N ASN A 63 6.21 -5.36 0.09
CA ASN A 63 4.77 -5.48 -0.15
C ASN A 63 4.41 -5.24 -1.62
N TYR A 64 3.36 -5.91 -2.06
CA TYR A 64 2.69 -5.63 -3.32
C TYR A 64 1.82 -4.37 -3.18
N GLY A 65 1.54 -3.72 -4.30
CA GLY A 65 0.44 -2.76 -4.43
C GLY A 65 -0.87 -3.48 -4.78
N GLY A 66 -2.00 -2.94 -4.36
CA GLY A 66 -3.33 -3.41 -4.71
C GLY A 66 -4.17 -2.29 -5.33
N VAL A 67 -5.05 -2.66 -6.25
CA VAL A 67 -6.10 -1.81 -6.81
C VAL A 67 -7.41 -2.57 -6.75
N LEU A 68 -8.43 -2.00 -6.11
CA LEU A 68 -9.79 -2.51 -6.16
C LEU A 68 -10.50 -1.96 -7.40
N MET A 69 -10.97 -2.84 -8.26
CA MET A 69 -11.83 -2.53 -9.39
C MET A 69 -13.25 -2.94 -9.02
N VAL A 70 -14.15 -1.96 -8.92
CA VAL A 70 -15.59 -2.19 -8.75
C VAL A 70 -16.21 -2.18 -10.13
N LEU A 71 -16.64 -3.35 -10.58
CA LEU A 71 -17.25 -3.56 -11.89
C LEU A 71 -18.78 -3.47 -11.79
N ASP A 72 -19.46 -3.71 -12.90
CA ASP A 72 -20.92 -3.78 -12.97
C ASP A 72 -21.48 -4.77 -11.93
N ASN A 73 -22.68 -4.45 -11.43
CA ASN A 73 -23.35 -5.18 -10.36
C ASN A 73 -22.51 -5.31 -9.08
N LEU A 74 -21.64 -4.32 -8.81
CA LEU A 74 -20.76 -4.27 -7.63
C LEU A 74 -19.77 -5.45 -7.54
N ASN A 75 -19.49 -6.10 -8.66
CA ASN A 75 -18.50 -7.18 -8.71
C ASN A 75 -17.10 -6.63 -8.46
N CYS A 76 -16.51 -7.00 -7.32
CA CYS A 76 -15.22 -6.50 -6.89
C CYS A 76 -14.08 -7.42 -7.35
N ARG A 77 -13.15 -6.88 -8.14
CA ARG A 77 -11.91 -7.56 -8.54
C ARG A 77 -10.69 -6.80 -8.04
N ILE A 78 -9.73 -7.51 -7.45
CA ILE A 78 -8.48 -6.90 -6.97
C ILE A 78 -7.36 -7.20 -7.96
N LYS A 79 -6.66 -6.17 -8.43
CA LYS A 79 -5.43 -6.27 -9.22
C LYS A 79 -4.23 -6.02 -8.31
N LYS A 80 -3.27 -6.94 -8.31
CA LYS A 80 -2.00 -6.80 -7.58
C LYS A 80 -0.91 -6.21 -8.49
N LEU A 81 -0.07 -5.37 -7.91
CA LEU A 81 1.08 -4.72 -8.54
C LEU A 81 2.34 -5.20 -7.83
N LYS A 82 3.23 -5.88 -8.56
CA LYS A 82 4.52 -6.29 -8.02
C LYS A 82 5.43 -5.06 -7.82
N PRO A 83 6.30 -5.05 -6.80
CA PRO A 83 7.46 -4.17 -6.76
C PRO A 83 8.18 -4.15 -8.11
N ALA A 84 8.42 -2.95 -8.63
CA ALA A 84 9.27 -2.82 -9.81
C ALA A 84 10.71 -3.17 -9.42
N ASN A 85 11.38 -3.98 -10.24
CA ASN A 85 12.83 -4.13 -10.13
C ASN A 85 13.43 -2.73 -10.28
N ARG A 86 14.18 -2.26 -9.28
CA ARG A 86 14.99 -1.05 -9.43
C ARG A 86 15.94 -1.28 -10.60
N VAL A 87 15.60 -0.75 -11.78
CA VAL A 87 16.64 -0.46 -12.78
C VAL A 87 17.52 0.55 -12.09
N ARG A 88 18.66 0.10 -11.58
CA ARG A 88 19.71 1.02 -11.11
C ARG A 88 20.00 1.90 -12.32
N LYS A 89 19.54 3.15 -12.31
CA LYS A 89 20.15 4.15 -13.18
C LYS A 89 21.60 4.16 -12.74
N SER A 90 22.47 3.53 -13.51
CA SER A 90 23.90 3.70 -13.36
C SER A 90 24.12 5.20 -13.43
N ALA A 91 24.44 5.81 -12.29
CA ALA A 91 25.00 7.14 -12.27
C ALA A 91 26.37 7.00 -12.94
N THR A 92 26.41 7.10 -14.27
CA THR A 92 27.65 7.34 -15.00
C THR A 92 28.02 8.77 -14.63
N ALA A 93 28.74 8.93 -13.52
CA ALA A 93 29.43 10.18 -13.23
C ALA A 93 30.40 10.43 -14.41
N PRO A 94 30.45 11.63 -14.99
CA PRO A 94 31.44 11.92 -16.02
C PRO A 94 32.82 11.79 -15.40
N SER A 95 33.63 10.91 -15.97
CA SER A 95 35.06 10.81 -15.68
C SER A 95 35.73 12.13 -16.01
N SER A 96 36.22 12.86 -15.01
CA SER A 96 37.13 13.96 -15.21
C SER A 96 38.52 13.42 -15.60
N GLN A 97 38.77 13.28 -16.91
CA GLN A 97 40.10 13.39 -17.52
C GLN A 97 40.11 14.75 -18.23
N SER A 98 41.14 15.58 -18.27
CA SER A 98 42.55 15.53 -17.88
C SER A 98 43.09 16.95 -18.05
N ASN A 99 44.18 17.32 -17.36
CA ASN A 99 45.25 18.11 -18.00
C ASN A 99 46.56 18.01 -17.20
N PRO A 100 47.67 17.60 -17.83
CA PRO A 100 49.00 17.81 -17.26
C PRO A 100 49.47 19.23 -17.63
N ALA A 101 49.89 20.01 -16.64
CA ALA A 101 50.63 21.24 -16.89
C ALA A 101 52.13 20.92 -16.82
N SER A 102 52.80 21.00 -17.96
CA SER A 102 54.25 20.98 -18.11
C SER A 102 54.86 22.37 -17.89
N SER A 103 55.88 22.43 -17.03
CA SER A 103 57.08 23.28 -17.05
C SER A 103 56.97 24.80 -17.29
N SER A 104 57.44 25.58 -16.31
CA SER A 104 58.72 26.35 -16.38
C SER A 104 59.18 26.70 -14.96
#